data_AF-A0A954UFC1-F1
#
_entry.id   AF-A0A954UFC1-F1
#
_cell.length_a   1.000
_cell.length_b   1.000
_cell.length_c   1.000
_cell.angle_alpha   90.00
_cell.angle_beta   90.00
_cell.angle_gamma   90.00
#
_symmetry.space_group_name_H-M   'P 1'
#
loop_
_entity.id
_entity.type
_entity.pdbx_description
1 polymer ?
#
loop_
_entity_poly.entity_id
_entity_poly.type
_entity_poly.pdbx_seq_one_letter_code
_entity_poly.pdbx_strand_id
1 'polypeptide(L)'
;MNTYRIVWEDESKAREVELLVNYAAEAGTVRVNDIRPHSVTFYNAETKQAERVVGVHTESGRKLLTRAYLAARASEMTLEDEIHAQLAQRDEAVMTEIAC
;
A
#
# COMPACT_ATOMS: atom_id res chain seq x y z
N MET A 1 -14.61 -5.90 -6.01
CA MET A 1 -13.36 -5.17 -6.25
C MET A 1 -12.79 -4.82 -4.89
N ASN A 2 -11.57 -5.29 -4.60
CA ASN A 2 -11.00 -5.23 -3.26
C ASN A 2 -9.92 -4.15 -3.20
N THR A 3 -9.67 -3.64 -1.99
CA THR A 3 -8.65 -2.61 -1.76
C THR A 3 -7.64 -3.13 -0.75
N TYR A 4 -6.36 -3.01 -1.09
CA TYR A 4 -5.22 -3.31 -0.25
C TYR A 4 -4.53 -2.01 0.16
N ARG A 5 -4.29 -1.81 1.45
CA ARG A 5 -3.70 -0.58 1.99
C ARG A 5 -2.22 -0.80 2.25
N ILE A 6 -1.39 0.06 1.68
CA ILE A 6 0.05 0.07 1.88
C ILE A 6 0.43 1.39 2.52
N VAL A 7 1.29 1.30 3.54
CA VAL A 7 1.95 2.45 4.15
C VAL A 7 3.40 2.40 3.74
N TRP A 8 3.83 3.36 2.94
CA TRP A 8 5.20 3.44 2.43
C TRP A 8 5.95 4.59 3.10
N GLU A 9 7.04 4.25 3.80
CA GLU A 9 7.96 5.22 4.37
C GLU A 9 8.97 5.70 3.31
N ASP A 10 8.92 6.98 2.97
CA ASP A 10 9.89 7.66 2.12
C ASP A 10 10.85 8.45 3.01
N GLU A 11 11.84 7.74 3.54
CA GLU A 11 12.87 8.30 4.43
C GLU A 11 13.59 9.49 3.80
N SER A 12 13.80 9.46 2.49
CA SER A 12 14.49 10.51 1.73
C SER A 12 13.78 11.87 1.78
N LYS A 13 12.48 11.86 2.11
CA LYS A 13 11.61 13.03 2.20
C LYS A 13 10.97 13.19 3.58
N ALA A 14 11.40 12.41 4.58
CA ALA A 14 10.85 12.40 5.94
C ALA A 14 9.30 12.36 5.94
N ARG A 15 8.73 11.46 5.13
CA ARG A 15 7.29 11.33 4.97
C ARG A 15 6.86 9.88 4.86
N GLU A 16 5.61 9.64 5.16
CA GLU A 16 4.91 8.40 4.90
C GLU A 16 3.78 8.67 3.91
N VAL A 17 3.60 7.75 2.98
CA VAL A 17 2.57 7.84 1.96
C VAL A 17 1.64 6.65 2.11
N GLU A 18 0.36 6.93 2.28
CA GLU A 18 -0.66 5.89 2.24
C GLU A 18 -1.09 5.65 0.80
N LEU A 19 -0.96 4.42 0.33
CA LEU A 19 -1.40 3.97 -0.99
C LEU A 19 -2.54 2.96 -0.85
N LEU A 20 -3.55 3.13 -1.71
CA LEU A 20 -4.66 2.21 -1.86
C LEU A 20 -4.49 1.49 -3.19
N VAL A 21 -4.24 0.19 -3.12
CA VAL A 21 -4.09 -0.69 -4.27
C VAL A 21 -5.41 -1.39 -4.51
N ASN A 22 -6.06 -1.08 -5.63
CA ASN A 22 -7.28 -1.76 -6.03
C ASN A 22 -6.90 -3.02 -6.80
N TYR A 23 -7.45 -4.16 -6.38
CA TYR A 23 -7.16 -5.44 -7.01
C TYR A 23 -8.43 -6.27 -7.22
N ALA A 24 -8.33 -7.21 -8.15
CA ALA A 24 -9.28 -8.31 -8.32
C ALA A 24 -8.57 -9.61 -7.92
N ALA A 25 -9.28 -10.49 -7.22
CA ALA A 25 -8.80 -11.83 -6.91
C ALA A 25 -9.86 -12.82 -7.41
N GLU A 26 -9.50 -13.61 -8.42
CA GLU A 26 -10.38 -14.57 -9.06
C GLU A 26 -9.60 -15.87 -9.32
N ALA A 27 -10.19 -17.02 -8.93
CA ALA A 27 -9.60 -18.34 -9.15
C ALA A 27 -8.12 -18.47 -8.69
N GLY A 28 -7.77 -17.88 -7.55
CA GLY A 28 -6.40 -17.92 -7.00
C GLY A 28 -5.41 -16.99 -7.70
N THR A 29 -5.85 -16.19 -8.67
CA THR A 29 -5.01 -15.18 -9.31
C THR A 29 -5.35 -13.80 -8.77
N VAL A 30 -4.33 -13.05 -8.35
CA VAL A 30 -4.46 -11.64 -7.98
C VAL A 30 -4.02 -10.77 -9.16
N ARG A 31 -4.83 -9.75 -9.47
CA ARG A 31 -4.53 -8.74 -10.48
C ARG A 31 -4.67 -7.35 -9.88
N VAL A 32 -3.58 -6.58 -9.88
CA VAL A 32 -3.62 -5.16 -9.53
C VAL A 32 -4.24 -4.36 -10.68
N ASN A 33 -5.24 -3.56 -10.36
CA ASN A 33 -5.95 -2.71 -11.33
C ASN A 33 -5.48 -1.26 -11.26
N ASP A 34 -5.25 -0.73 -10.06
CA ASP A 34 -4.89 0.67 -9.84
C ASP A 34 -4.12 0.85 -8.53
N ILE A 35 -3.18 1.80 -8.51
CA ILE A 35 -2.42 2.21 -7.32
C ILE A 35 -2.69 3.70 -7.08
N ARG A 36 -3.44 3.98 -6.01
CA ARG A 36 -3.93 5.33 -5.71
C ARG A 36 -3.34 5.84 -4.39
N PRO A 37 -2.43 6.82 -4.43
CA PRO A 37 -2.03 7.56 -3.24
C PRO A 37 -3.25 8.26 -2.62
N HIS A 38 -3.41 8.13 -1.30
CA HIS A 38 -4.55 8.64 -0.55
C HIS A 38 -4.17 9.84 0.33
N SER A 39 -3.12 9.69 1.13
CA SER A 39 -2.62 10.71 2.05
C SER A 39 -1.11 10.66 2.17
N VAL A 40 -0.53 11.77 2.63
CA VAL A 40 0.89 11.89 2.98
C VAL A 40 0.97 12.44 4.39
N THR A 41 1.70 11.75 5.26
CA THR A 41 2.07 12.20 6.59
C THR A 41 3.49 12.73 6.55
N PHE A 42 3.70 13.98 6.92
CA PHE A 42 5.02 14.59 7.05
C PHE A 42 5.48 14.47 8.49
N TYR A 43 6.71 14.01 8.67
CA TYR A 43 7.33 13.87 9.98
C TYR A 43 8.40 14.94 10.18
N ASN A 44 8.52 15.40 11.43
CA ASN A 44 9.67 16.15 11.85
C ASN A 44 10.91 15.24 11.79
N ALA A 45 11.96 15.68 11.10
CA ALA A 45 13.15 14.86 10.90
C ALA A 45 13.90 14.54 12.22
N GLU A 46 13.83 15.44 13.20
CA GLU A 46 14.54 15.33 14.48
C GLU A 46 13.73 14.54 15.52
N THR A 47 12.44 14.85 15.67
CA THR A 47 11.58 14.25 16.72
C THR A 47 10.82 13.02 16.26
N LYS A 48 10.81 12.73 14.95
CA LYS A 48 10.00 11.68 14.31
C LYS A 48 8.50 11.76 14.60
N GLN A 49 8.01 12.91 15.07
CA GLN A 49 6.60 13.14 15.31
C GLN A 49 5.91 13.61 14.03
N ALA A 50 4.66 13.17 13.83
CA ALA A 50 3.85 13.62 12.70
C ALA A 50 3.51 15.10 12.87
N GLU A 51 3.97 15.94 11.94
CA GLU A 51 3.67 17.38 11.94
C GLU A 51 2.36 17.68 11.23
N ARG A 52 2.12 16.99 10.11
CA ARG A 52 0.98 17.27 9.24
C ARG A 52 0.59 16.07 8.39
N VAL A 53 -0.71 15.89 8.21
CA VAL A 53 -1.28 14.95 7.23
C VAL A 53 -1.99 15.73 6.13
N VAL A 54 -1.75 15.36 4.88
CA VAL A 54 -2.34 16.00 3.69
C VAL A 54 -2.95 14.93 2.78
N GLY A 55 -4.18 15.14 2.33
CA GLY A 55 -4.84 14.28 1.35
C GLY A 55 -4.34 14.51 -0.08
N VAL A 56 -4.22 13.44 -0.87
CA VAL A 56 -3.74 13.50 -2.26
C VAL A 56 -4.92 13.54 -3.24
N HIS A 57 -5.46 14.73 -3.45
CA HIS A 57 -6.65 14.91 -4.29
C HIS A 57 -6.37 15.33 -5.74
N THR A 58 -5.15 15.79 -6.04
CA THR A 58 -4.78 16.23 -7.39
C THR A 58 -4.26 15.07 -8.24
N GLU A 59 -4.55 15.12 -9.55
CA GLU A 59 -4.06 14.10 -10.49
C GLU A 59 -2.54 14.09 -10.59
N SER A 60 -1.92 15.27 -10.66
CA SER A 60 -0.47 15.41 -10.70
C SER A 60 0.20 14.87 -9.43
N GLY A 61 -0.39 15.10 -8.26
CA GLY A 61 0.10 14.57 -6.99
C GLY A 61 0.03 13.04 -6.96
N ARG A 62 -1.09 12.46 -7.41
CA ARG A 62 -1.23 11.00 -7.53
C ARG A 62 -0.18 10.42 -8.46
N LYS A 63 -0.04 10.95 -9.70
CA LYS A 63 0.94 10.48 -10.68
C LYS A 63 2.37 10.54 -10.14
N LEU A 64 2.73 11.63 -9.47
CA LEU A 64 4.06 11.83 -8.89
C LEU A 64 4.37 10.80 -7.81
N LEU A 65 3.44 10.61 -6.86
CA LEU A 65 3.64 9.69 -5.74
C LEU A 65 3.61 8.23 -6.19
N THR A 66 2.71 7.85 -7.10
CA THR A 66 2.70 6.50 -7.68
C THR A 66 4.03 6.19 -8.37
N ARG A 67 4.57 7.13 -9.17
CA ARG A 67 5.88 6.95 -9.81
C ARG A 67 7.01 6.84 -8.80
N ALA A 68 7.01 7.67 -7.76
CA ALA A 68 8.02 7.63 -6.71
C ALA A 68 8.00 6.30 -5.96
N TYR A 69 6.80 5.84 -5.60
CA TYR A 69 6.59 4.55 -4.95
C TYR A 69 7.10 3.39 -5.80
N LEU A 70 6.68 3.31 -7.06
CA LEU A 70 7.12 2.24 -7.97
C LEU A 70 8.64 2.26 -8.21
N ALA A 71 9.27 3.44 -8.24
CA ALA A 71 10.71 3.56 -8.40
C ALA A 71 11.49 3.13 -7.13
N ALA A 72 10.96 3.42 -5.95
CA ALA A 72 11.57 3.02 -4.68
C ALA A 72 11.40 1.52 -4.39
N ARG A 73 10.29 0.93 -4.87
CA ARG A 73 9.93 -0.47 -4.67
C ARG A 73 10.69 -1.42 -5.60
N ALA A 74 11.98 -1.20 -5.82
CA ALA A 74 12.85 -2.13 -6.56
C ALA A 74 13.10 -3.43 -5.76
N SER A 75 12.02 -4.16 -5.45
CA SER A 75 11.96 -5.43 -4.73
C SER A 75 11.84 -6.59 -5.73
N GLU A 76 12.29 -7.78 -5.33
CA GLU A 76 12.11 -9.02 -6.10
C GLU A 76 10.64 -9.50 -6.10
N MET A 77 9.81 -9.02 -5.18
CA MET A 77 8.41 -9.45 -5.01
C MET A 77 7.42 -8.45 -5.59
N THR A 78 6.46 -8.95 -6.39
CA THR A 78 5.42 -8.10 -7.01
C THR A 78 4.32 -7.71 -6.01
N LEU A 79 3.50 -6.71 -6.35
CA LEU A 79 2.34 -6.33 -5.53
C LEU A 79 1.30 -7.44 -5.49
N GLU A 80 1.12 -8.14 -6.62
CA GLU A 80 0.25 -9.29 -6.75
C GLU A 80 0.67 -10.40 -5.80
N ASP A 81 1.96 -10.70 -5.70
CA ASP A 81 2.49 -11.72 -4.80
C ASP A 81 2.27 -11.35 -3.32
N GLU A 82 2.51 -10.09 -2.95
CA GLU A 82 2.26 -9.60 -1.59
C GLU A 82 0.79 -9.73 -1.20
N ILE A 83 -0.11 -9.28 -2.08
CA ILE A 83 -1.55 -9.36 -1.85
C ILE A 83 -1.99 -10.83 -1.77
N HIS A 84 -1.47 -11.68 -2.64
CA HIS A 84 -1.77 -13.10 -2.65
C HIS A 84 -1.31 -13.79 -1.35
N ALA A 85 -0.08 -13.53 -0.90
CA ALA A 85 0.46 -14.07 0.36
C ALA A 85 -0.40 -13.66 1.56
N GLN A 86 -0.86 -12.41 1.60
CA GLN A 86 -1.73 -11.95 2.69
C GLN A 86 -3.13 -12.55 2.64
N LEU A 87 -3.70 -12.80 1.46
CA LEU A 87 -4.97 -13.50 1.33
C LEU A 87 -4.87 -14.95 1.82
N ALA A 88 -3.79 -15.65 1.46
CA ALA A 88 -3.55 -17.02 1.92
C ALA A 88 -3.50 -17.12 3.46
N GLN A 89 -2.82 -16.17 4.12
CA GLN A 89 -2.78 -16.10 5.59
C GLN A 89 -4.17 -15.86 6.22
N ARG A 90 -5.03 -15.07 5.57
CA ARG A 90 -6.39 -14.81 6.06
C ARG A 90 -7.28 -16.05 5.94
N ASP A 91 -7.21 -16.75 4.81
CA ASP A 91 -8.01 -17.95 4.60
C ASP A 91 -7.60 -19.07 5.58
N GLU A 92 -6.32 -19.21 5.88
CA GLU A 92 -5.80 -20.17 6.88
C GLU A 92 -6.27 -19.84 8.31
N ALA A 93 -6.32 -18.56 8.69
CA ALA A 93 -6.84 -18.11 9.97
C ALA A 93 -8.34 -18.43 10.14
N VAL A 94 -9.15 -18.17 9.10
CA VAL A 94 -10.60 -18.45 9.13
C VAL A 94 -10.89 -19.95 9.23
N MET A 95 -10.11 -20.79 8.53
CA MET A 95 -10.27 -22.25 8.60
C MET A 95 -9.89 -22.82 9.98
N THR A 96 -8.99 -22.16 10.70
CA THR A 96 -8.58 -22.55 12.05
C THR A 96 -9.65 -22.20 13.10
N GLU A 97 -10.37 -21.09 12.93
CA GLU A 97 -11.44 -20.68 13.86
C GLU A 97 -12.74 -21.50 13.74
N ILE A 98 -12.99 -22.12 12.59
CA ILE A 98 -14.20 -22.96 12.36
C ILE A 98 -13.98 -24.42 12.83
N ALA A 99 -12.74 -24.83 13.05
CA ALA A 99 -12.37 -26.19 13.45
C ALA A 99 -12.35 -26.41 14.98
N CYS A 100 -12.74 -25.42 15.78
CA CYS A 100 -12.92 -25.51 17.25
C CYS A 100 -14.41 -25.46 17.62
#